data_AF-A0A2K9HBZ5-F1
#
_entry.id   AF-A0A2K9HBZ5-F1
#
_cell.length_a   1.000
_cell.length_b   1.000
_cell.length_c   1.000
_cell.angle_alpha   90.00
_cell.angle_beta   90.00
_cell.angle_gamma   90.00
#
_symmetry.space_group_name_H-M   'P 1'
#
loop_
_entity.id
_entity.type
_entity.pdbx_description
1 polymer ?
#
loop_
_entity_poly.entity_id
_entity_poly.type
_entity_poly.pdbx_seq_one_letter_code
_entity_poly.pdbx_strand_id
1 'polypeptide(L)'
;MDIDKLIMVALEKVNKKIEDSRISKCADEGLPMTMLFNIKLELEKMLAVLNKSKYLPSYPRFLLDYPENDLINFLLDVSYKYKKMT
;
A
#
# COMPACT_ATOMS: atom_id res chain seq x y z
N MET A 1 1.34 -8.78 15.11
CA MET A 1 0.56 -7.56 14.87
C MET A 1 -0.66 -7.94 14.07
N ASP A 2 -1.83 -7.51 14.52
CA ASP A 2 -3.09 -7.79 13.83
C ASP A 2 -3.09 -7.16 12.43
N ILE A 3 -3.79 -7.79 11.48
CA ILE A 3 -3.72 -7.40 10.06
C ILE A 3 -4.34 -6.02 9.80
N ASP A 4 -5.37 -5.66 10.55
CA ASP A 4 -5.98 -4.33 10.55
C ASP A 4 -4.97 -3.25 10.97
N LYS A 5 -4.19 -3.50 12.04
CA LYS A 5 -3.12 -2.58 12.47
C LYS A 5 -2.02 -2.46 11.41
N LEU A 6 -1.65 -3.57 10.75
CA LEU A 6 -0.71 -3.56 9.62
C LEU A 6 -1.22 -2.68 8.46
N ILE A 7 -2.49 -2.81 8.11
CA ILE A 7 -3.12 -2.00 7.05
C ILE A 7 -3.18 -0.52 7.45
N MET A 8 -3.49 -0.19 8.70
CA MET A 8 -3.48 1.19 9.19
C MET A 8 -2.09 1.83 9.09
N VAL A 9 -1.04 1.12 9.49
CA VAL A 9 0.35 1.60 9.36
C VAL A 9 0.72 1.79 7.87
N ALA A 10 0.24 0.92 6.98
CA ALA A 10 0.43 1.08 5.54
C ALA A 10 -0.26 2.34 5.01
N LEU A 11 -1.49 2.61 5.44
CA LEU A 11 -2.23 3.82 5.10
C LEU A 11 -1.50 5.08 5.56
N GLU A 12 -0.98 5.10 6.78
CA GLU A 12 -0.20 6.23 7.30
C GLU A 12 1.04 6.49 6.45
N LYS A 13 1.80 5.45 6.13
CA LYS A 13 3.01 5.56 5.29
C LYS A 13 2.68 6.06 3.88
N VAL A 14 1.61 5.55 3.27
CA VAL A 14 1.17 5.98 1.92
C VAL A 14 0.68 7.43 1.95
N ASN A 15 -0.14 7.81 2.92
CA ASN A 15 -0.59 9.20 3.07
C ASN A 15 0.59 10.17 3.29
N LYS A 16 1.57 9.79 4.11
CA LYS A 16 2.78 10.58 4.30
C LYS A 16 3.55 10.74 2.97
N LYS A 17 3.72 9.66 2.21
CA LYS A 17 4.41 9.72 0.90
C LYS A 17 3.66 10.60 -0.10
N ILE A 18 2.32 10.56 -0.12
CA ILE A 18 1.49 11.45 -0.94
C ILE A 18 1.76 12.90 -0.55
N GLU A 19 1.77 13.24 0.74
CA GLU A 19 1.99 14.61 1.20
C GLU A 19 3.42 15.10 0.91
N ASP A 20 4.43 14.27 1.20
CA ASP A 20 5.83 14.57 0.91
C ASP A 20 6.05 14.83 -0.60
N SER A 21 5.34 14.09 -1.46
CA SER A 21 5.43 14.23 -2.94
C SER A 21 4.67 15.46 -3.47
N ARG A 22 3.74 16.03 -2.71
CA ARG A 22 3.07 17.30 -3.06
C ARG A 22 3.95 18.50 -2.69
N ILE A 23 4.69 18.39 -1.59
CA ILE A 23 5.58 19.44 -1.08
C ILE A 23 6.90 19.47 -1.85
N SER A 24 7.49 18.29 -2.10
CA SER A 24 8.73 18.18 -2.88
C SER A 24 8.41 18.03 -4.37
N LYS A 25 8.85 18.98 -5.21
CA LYS A 25 8.82 18.86 -6.68
C LYS A 25 9.84 17.82 -7.21
N CYS A 26 10.22 16.83 -6.41
CA CYS A 26 11.23 15.83 -6.80
C CYS A 26 10.56 14.65 -7.47
N ALA A 27 10.78 14.52 -8.78
CA ALA A 27 10.10 13.56 -9.64
C ALA A 27 10.72 12.16 -9.66
N ASP A 28 11.88 11.93 -9.06
CA ASP A 28 12.79 10.95 -9.70
C ASP A 28 12.96 9.56 -9.08
N GLU A 29 12.38 9.19 -7.94
CA GLU A 29 12.64 7.83 -7.39
C GLU A 29 11.44 7.14 -6.70
N GLY A 30 10.23 7.68 -6.89
CA GLY A 30 9.04 7.23 -6.17
C GLY A 30 7.99 6.51 -7.03
N LEU A 31 7.04 5.87 -6.35
CA LEU A 31 5.77 5.48 -6.97
C LEU A 31 5.05 6.74 -7.49
N PRO A 32 4.49 6.72 -8.70
CA PRO A 32 3.68 7.82 -9.21
C PRO A 32 2.54 8.17 -8.26
N MET A 33 2.16 9.44 -8.19
CA MET A 33 1.05 9.89 -7.34
C MET A 33 -0.25 9.12 -7.58
N THR A 34 -0.55 8.81 -8.85
CA THR A 34 -1.70 7.98 -9.23
C THR A 34 -1.63 6.58 -8.61
N MET A 35 -0.45 5.96 -8.60
CA MET A 35 -0.22 4.67 -7.97
C MET A 35 -0.40 4.75 -6.45
N LEU A 36 0.13 5.80 -5.80
CA LEU A 36 -0.06 6.02 -4.37
C LEU A 36 -1.54 6.19 -3.99
N PHE A 37 -2.31 6.95 -4.76
CA PHE A 37 -3.75 7.08 -4.54
C PHE A 37 -4.50 5.77 -4.74
N ASN A 38 -4.15 4.98 -5.76
CA ASN A 38 -4.75 3.67 -5.97
C ASN A 38 -4.46 2.72 -4.81
N ILE A 39 -3.20 2.64 -4.36
CA ILE A 39 -2.81 1.85 -3.18
C ILE A 39 -3.62 2.27 -1.96
N LYS A 40 -3.76 3.58 -1.71
CA LYS A 40 -4.56 4.10 -0.60
C LYS A 40 -6.00 3.57 -0.64
N LEU A 41 -6.68 3.70 -1.78
CA LEU A 41 -8.07 3.23 -1.93
C LEU A 41 -8.19 1.72 -1.71
N GLU A 42 -7.22 0.94 -2.18
CA GLU A 42 -7.20 -0.49 -1.94
C GLU A 42 -6.98 -0.85 -0.48
N LEU A 43 -6.07 -0.16 0.22
CA LEU A 43 -5.84 -0.36 1.65
C LEU A 43 -7.07 0.01 2.48
N GLU A 44 -7.76 1.11 2.16
CA GLU A 44 -9.04 1.49 2.79
C GLU A 44 -10.09 0.39 2.59
N LYS A 45 -10.16 -0.19 1.39
CA LYS A 45 -11.06 -1.31 1.10
C LYS A 45 -10.66 -2.60 1.81
N MET A 46 -9.36 -2.90 1.95
CA MET A 46 -8.87 -4.02 2.76
C MET A 46 -9.34 -3.90 4.21
N LEU A 47 -9.28 -2.68 4.77
CA LEU A 47 -9.69 -2.39 6.14
C LEU A 47 -11.21 -2.44 6.33
N ALA A 48 -11.98 -1.99 5.33
CA ALA A 48 -13.44 -2.05 5.37
C ALA A 48 -13.98 -3.49 5.25
N VAL A 49 -13.32 -4.34 4.46
CA VAL A 49 -13.78 -5.71 4.20
C VAL A 49 -13.21 -6.72 5.19
N LEU A 50 -11.91 -6.59 5.55
CA LEU A 50 -11.16 -7.49 6.45
C LEU A 50 -11.42 -9.00 6.21
N ASN A 51 -11.57 -9.38 4.94
CA ASN A 51 -11.86 -10.75 4.55
C ASN A 51 -11.26 -11.03 3.17
N LYS A 52 -10.19 -11.83 3.15
CA LYS A 52 -9.45 -12.18 1.93
C LYS A 52 -10.27 -12.92 0.88
N SER A 53 -11.34 -13.61 1.28
CA SER A 53 -12.22 -14.34 0.36
C SER A 53 -13.20 -13.39 -0.35
N LYS A 54 -13.41 -12.19 0.19
CA LYS A 54 -14.31 -11.17 -0.37
C LYS A 54 -13.56 -10.09 -1.15
N TYR A 55 -12.30 -9.82 -0.78
CA TYR A 55 -11.49 -8.83 -1.47
C TYR A 55 -10.02 -9.24 -1.46
N LEU A 56 -9.33 -9.04 -2.58
CA LEU A 56 -7.88 -9.14 -2.68
C LEU A 56 -7.37 -7.86 -3.35
N PRO A 57 -6.36 -7.19 -2.76
CA PRO A 57 -5.76 -6.02 -3.40
C PRO A 57 -5.00 -6.42 -4.66
N SER A 58 -5.03 -5.54 -5.65
CA SER A 58 -4.31 -5.67 -6.92
C SER A 58 -2.99 -4.90 -6.95
N TYR A 59 -2.82 -3.90 -6.07
CA TYR A 59 -1.58 -3.13 -5.95
C TYR A 59 -0.29 -3.96 -5.91
N PRO A 60 -0.22 -5.16 -5.26
CA PRO A 60 1.04 -5.89 -5.15
C PRO A 60 1.59 -6.29 -6.51
N ARG A 61 0.72 -6.59 -7.48
CA ARG A 61 1.14 -7.00 -8.83
C ARG A 61 1.84 -5.85 -9.55
N PHE A 62 1.29 -4.65 -9.44
CA PHE A 62 1.86 -3.44 -10.06
C PHE A 62 3.15 -2.99 -9.36
N LEU A 63 3.25 -3.20 -8.04
CA LEU A 63 4.46 -2.85 -7.29
C LEU A 63 5.69 -3.64 -7.72
N LEU A 64 5.52 -4.84 -8.31
CA LEU A 64 6.64 -5.64 -8.82
C LEU A 64 7.34 -5.01 -10.03
N ASP A 65 6.69 -4.06 -10.71
CA ASP A 65 7.27 -3.35 -11.86
C ASP A 65 8.16 -2.16 -11.44
N TYR A 66 8.23 -1.86 -10.14
CA TYR A 66 9.00 -0.73 -9.60
C TYR A 66 10.25 -1.20 -8.85
N PRO A 67 11.32 -0.38 -8.81
CA PRO A 67 12.51 -0.67 -8.01
C PRO A 67 12.16 -0.89 -6.54
N GLU A 68 12.77 -1.87 -5.90
CA GLU A 68 12.54 -2.14 -4.48
C GLU A 68 12.91 -0.93 -3.62
N ASN A 69 12.06 -0.63 -2.65
CA ASN A 69 12.34 0.31 -1.57
C ASN A 69 11.55 -0.08 -0.32
N ASP A 70 11.86 0.56 0.81
CA ASP A 70 11.24 0.24 2.10
C ASP A 70 9.71 0.31 2.08
N LEU A 71 9.13 1.27 1.35
CA LEU A 71 7.68 1.39 1.24
C LEU A 71 7.08 0.26 0.40
N ILE A 72 7.69 -0.04 -0.75
CA ILE A 72 7.25 -1.12 -1.65
C ILE A 72 7.32 -2.47 -0.94
N ASN A 73 8.46 -2.79 -0.33
CA ASN A 73 8.66 -4.04 0.40
C ASN A 73 7.67 -4.18 1.56
N PHE A 74 7.40 -3.10 2.27
CA PHE A 74 6.38 -3.09 3.32
C PHE A 74 4.96 -3.34 2.78
N LEU A 75 4.57 -2.70 1.68
CA LEU A 75 3.27 -2.91 1.05
C LEU A 75 3.09 -4.34 0.53
N LEU A 76 4.13 -4.91 -0.08
CA LEU A 76 4.13 -6.31 -0.52
C LEU A 76 3.94 -7.27 0.66
N ASP A 77 4.62 -7.04 1.79
CA ASP A 77 4.45 -7.82 3.01
C ASP A 77 3.02 -7.71 3.59
N VAL A 78 2.45 -6.50 3.61
CA VAL A 78 1.05 -6.29 4.06
C VAL A 78 0.07 -7.10 3.22
N SER A 79 0.22 -7.08 1.89
CA SER A 79 -0.63 -7.88 1.01
C SER A 79 -0.45 -9.38 1.23
N TYR A 80 0.80 -9.83 1.34
CA TYR A 80 1.11 -11.23 1.61
C TYR A 80 0.43 -11.71 2.89
N LYS A 81 0.55 -10.93 3.97
CA LYS A 81 -0.09 -11.24 5.26
C LYS A 81 -1.60 -11.22 5.18
N TYR A 82 -2.20 -10.24 4.48
CA TYR A 82 -3.64 -10.19 4.27
C TYR A 82 -4.16 -11.44 3.54
N LYS A 83 -3.45 -11.88 2.49
CA LYS A 83 -3.79 -13.12 1.76
C LYS A 83 -3.64 -14.38 2.63
N LYS A 84 -2.79 -14.34 3.66
CA LYS A 84 -2.53 -15.45 4.58
C LYS A 84 -3.41 -15.44 5.83
N MET A 85 -4.10 -14.35 6.15
CA MET A 85 -5.06 -14.26 7.24
C MET A 85 -6.06 -15.42 7.19
N THR A 86 -6.22 -16.15 8.29
CA THR A 86 -7.13 -17.30 8.41
C THR A 86 -8.53 -16.82 8.78
#